data_AF-A0A5D2KAD0-F1
#
_entry.id   AF-A0A5D2KAD0-F1
#
_cell.length_a   1.000
_cell.length_b   1.000
_cell.length_c   1.000
_cell.angle_alpha   90.00
_cell.angle_beta   90.00
_cell.angle_gamma   90.00
#
_symmetry.space_group_name_H-M   'P 1'
#
loop_
_entity.id
_entity.type
_entity.pdbx_description
1 polymer ?
#
loop_
_entity_poly.entity_id
_entity_poly.type
_entity_poly.pdbx_seq_one_letter_code
_entity_poly.pdbx_strand_id
1 'polypeptide(L)'
;MGKKRVMVSAKELDLSTVKYEKETIQAPHLTGSILKLFVKIIEIPIIGSLIISFMKKENNMVEIQEEPSVVIVDEEGKSTDRVESALKCLPHYDPASCWSGDTLPSFRYWKIRDFAYAYRSKLVTPSKIAEQTITLVEGCKYHKAPTPLLISFDAEDIRKQATASTQRFKEGNPLSIFIVPLICLSFCLSDINLVKLEHSG
;
A
#
# COMPACT_ATOMS: atom_id res chain seq x y z
N MET A 1 25.91 20.66 -33.27
CA MET A 1 26.63 19.37 -33.34
C MET A 1 26.76 18.82 -31.93
N GLY A 2 25.90 17.89 -31.53
CA GLY A 2 25.90 17.33 -30.17
C GLY A 2 27.04 16.33 -29.97
N LYS A 3 27.73 16.39 -28.82
CA LYS A 3 28.74 15.40 -28.42
C LYS A 3 28.09 14.02 -28.33
N LYS A 4 28.66 13.03 -29.02
CA LYS A 4 28.27 11.63 -28.93
C LYS A 4 28.58 11.13 -27.50
N ARG A 5 27.56 10.74 -26.73
CA ARG A 5 27.74 10.19 -25.38
C ARG A 5 28.19 8.73 -25.49
N VAL A 6 29.19 8.36 -24.69
CA VAL A 6 29.71 7.00 -24.57
C VAL A 6 29.07 6.39 -23.32
N MET A 7 28.36 5.27 -23.48
CA MET A 7 27.83 4.51 -22.34
C MET A 7 28.94 3.64 -21.74
N VAL A 8 29.07 3.69 -20.42
CA VAL A 8 29.95 2.82 -19.65
C VAL A 8 29.07 1.82 -18.89
N SER A 9 29.48 0.56 -18.83
CA SER A 9 28.75 -0.50 -18.14
C SER A 9 28.63 -0.21 -16.64
N ALA A 10 27.45 -0.46 -16.05
CA ALA A 10 27.21 -0.27 -14.62
C ALA A 10 28.17 -1.08 -13.72
N LYS A 11 28.73 -2.20 -14.23
CA LYS A 11 29.71 -3.04 -13.50
C LYS A 11 31.12 -2.45 -13.48
N GLU A 12 31.40 -1.48 -14.35
CA GLU A 12 32.73 -0.86 -14.53
C GLU A 12 32.80 0.55 -13.92
N LEU A 13 31.73 1.00 -13.27
CA LEU A 13 31.65 2.30 -12.61
C LEU A 13 32.32 2.26 -11.23
N ASP A 14 33.38 3.05 -11.08
CA ASP A 14 34.00 3.30 -9.78
C ASP A 14 33.12 4.22 -8.93
N LEU A 15 32.45 3.64 -7.93
CA LEU A 15 31.52 4.32 -7.03
C LEU A 15 32.16 5.48 -6.24
N SER A 16 33.49 5.50 -6.08
CA SER A 16 34.19 6.59 -5.40
C SER A 16 34.27 7.88 -6.23
N THR A 17 34.07 7.77 -7.55
CA THR A 17 34.09 8.90 -8.49
C THR A 17 32.71 9.40 -8.89
N VAL A 18 31.65 8.67 -8.53
CA VAL A 18 30.27 9.05 -8.84
C VAL A 18 29.86 10.23 -7.95
N LYS A 19 29.65 11.39 -8.58
CA LYS A 19 29.10 12.56 -7.89
C LYS A 19 27.59 12.52 -7.94
N TYR A 20 26.96 12.72 -6.78
CA TYR A 20 25.52 12.91 -6.72
C TYR A 20 25.13 14.21 -7.42
N GLU A 21 24.44 14.09 -8.55
CA GLU A 21 23.83 15.21 -9.24
C GLU A 21 22.36 15.30 -8.82
N LYS A 22 22.00 16.40 -8.14
CA LYS A 22 20.62 16.62 -7.71
C LYS A 22 19.80 17.04 -8.92
N GLU A 23 18.97 16.14 -9.42
CA GLU A 23 18.01 16.50 -10.46
C GLU A 23 16.97 17.46 -9.88
N THR A 24 16.92 18.68 -10.44
CA THR A 24 15.91 19.67 -10.10
C THR A 24 14.78 19.60 -11.10
N ILE A 25 13.65 19.01 -10.72
CA ILE A 25 12.46 18.98 -11.56
C ILE A 25 11.78 20.36 -11.48
N GLN A 26 11.76 21.08 -12.60
CA GLN A 26 11.03 22.32 -12.79
C GLN A 26 9.61 22.01 -13.28
N ALA A 27 8.62 22.34 -12.47
CA ALA A 27 7.21 22.20 -12.82
C ALA A 27 6.38 23.35 -12.22
N PRO A 28 5.36 23.84 -12.93
CA PRO A 28 4.49 24.89 -12.43
C PRO A 28 3.59 24.34 -11.30
N HIS A 29 3.55 25.05 -10.16
CA HIS A 29 2.66 24.71 -9.06
C HIS A 29 1.30 25.40 -9.23
N LEU A 30 0.29 24.65 -9.69
CA LEU A 30 -1.04 25.17 -9.99
C LEU A 30 -2.10 24.49 -9.11
N THR A 31 -3.06 25.27 -8.59
CA THR A 31 -4.16 24.75 -7.77
C THR A 31 -5.50 25.35 -8.20
N GLY A 32 -6.61 24.66 -7.90
CA GLY A 32 -7.97 25.18 -8.14
C GLY A 32 -8.32 25.36 -9.62
N SER A 33 -8.95 26.48 -9.97
CA SER A 33 -9.43 26.75 -11.34
C SER A 33 -8.30 26.86 -12.37
N ILE A 34 -7.13 27.35 -11.96
CA ILE A 34 -5.96 27.48 -12.85
C ILE A 34 -5.44 26.09 -13.25
N LEU A 35 -5.39 25.15 -12.29
CA LEU A 35 -5.04 23.76 -12.56
C LEU A 35 -6.03 23.14 -13.55
N LYS A 36 -7.34 23.36 -13.36
CA LYS A 36 -8.37 22.84 -14.28
C LYS A 36 -8.21 23.37 -15.71
N LEU A 37 -7.89 24.65 -15.88
CA LEU A 37 -7.63 25.24 -17.20
C LEU A 37 -6.38 24.63 -17.83
N PHE A 38 -5.31 24.50 -17.05
CA PHE A 38 -4.05 23.92 -17.52
C PHE A 38 -4.20 22.46 -17.98
N VAL A 39 -4.93 21.63 -17.22
CA VAL A 39 -5.24 20.25 -17.60
C VAL A 39 -6.01 20.21 -18.93
N LYS A 40 -7.04 21.05 -19.10
CA LYS A 40 -7.78 21.14 -20.36
C LYS A 40 -6.91 21.53 -21.56
N ILE A 41 -5.91 22.39 -21.36
CA ILE A 41 -4.97 22.80 -22.41
C ILE A 41 -4.03 21.63 -22.77
N ILE A 42 -3.56 20.88 -21.77
CA ILE A 42 -2.70 19.70 -21.97
C ILE A 42 -3.43 18.55 -22.66
N GLU A 43 -4.74 18.41 -22.48
CA GLU A 43 -5.52 17.36 -23.15
C GLU A 43 -5.75 17.65 -24.66
N ILE A 44 -5.38 18.83 -25.17
CA ILE A 44 -5.51 19.17 -26.59
C ILE A 44 -4.42 18.45 -27.40
N PRO A 45 -4.76 17.65 -28.44
CA PRO A 45 -3.83 16.75 -29.14
C PRO A 45 -2.53 17.39 -29.65
N ILE A 46 -2.56 18.65 -30.08
CA ILE A 46 -1.41 19.34 -30.66
C ILE A 46 -0.69 20.19 -29.60
N ILE A 47 -1.44 21.05 -28.91
CA ILE A 47 -0.91 22.01 -27.94
C ILE A 47 -0.34 21.28 -26.70
N GLY A 48 -1.05 20.26 -26.23
CA GLY A 48 -0.64 19.46 -25.08
C GLY A 48 0.65 18.70 -25.31
N SER A 49 0.79 18.05 -26.48
CA SER A 49 2.03 17.37 -26.88
C SER A 49 3.22 18.34 -26.91
N LEU A 50 3.01 19.57 -27.41
CA LEU A 50 4.05 20.60 -27.44
C LEU A 50 4.48 21.05 -26.04
N ILE A 51 3.52 21.30 -25.14
CA ILE A 51 3.76 21.72 -23.75
C ILE A 51 4.48 20.61 -22.97
N ILE A 52 4.03 19.36 -23.09
CA ILE A 52 4.68 18.23 -22.43
C ILE A 52 6.10 18.03 -22.96
N SER A 53 6.31 18.13 -24.28
CA SER A 53 7.63 18.01 -24.91
C SER A 53 8.59 19.10 -24.40
N PHE A 54 8.10 20.33 -24.27
CA PHE A 54 8.85 21.45 -23.69
C PHE A 54 9.24 21.16 -22.23
N MET A 55 8.30 20.74 -21.38
CA MET A 55 8.57 20.39 -19.98
C MET A 55 9.54 19.21 -19.83
N LYS A 56 9.42 18.18 -20.67
CA LYS A 56 10.38 17.06 -20.70
C LYS A 56 11.78 17.52 -21.05
N LYS A 57 11.90 18.45 -22.00
CA LYS A 57 13.19 19.01 -22.44
C LYS A 57 13.83 19.86 -21.36
N GLU A 58 13.07 20.70 -20.66
CA GLU A 58 13.59 21.50 -19.52
C GLU A 58 14.06 20.61 -18.36
N ASN A 59 13.44 19.45 -18.18
CA ASN A 59 13.78 18.49 -17.14
C ASN A 59 14.77 17.40 -17.60
N ASN A 60 15.38 17.54 -18.78
CA ASN A 60 16.27 16.55 -19.39
C ASN A 60 15.69 15.11 -19.51
N MET A 61 14.36 14.95 -19.44
CA MET A 61 13.65 13.65 -19.51
C MET A 61 13.44 13.11 -20.93
N VAL A 62 14.11 13.68 -21.94
CA VAL A 62 13.97 13.28 -23.35
C VAL A 62 14.86 12.05 -23.66
N GLU A 63 15.83 11.76 -22.80
CA GLU A 63 16.80 10.68 -22.96
C GLU A 63 16.44 9.50 -22.04
N ILE A 64 15.25 8.93 -22.24
CA ILE A 64 14.85 7.67 -21.57
C ILE A 64 15.47 6.54 -22.38
N GLN A 65 16.52 5.93 -21.86
CA GLN A 65 17.00 4.65 -22.39
C GLN A 65 16.09 3.53 -21.86
N GLU A 66 15.62 2.68 -22.77
CA GLU A 66 14.90 1.47 -22.39
C GLU A 66 15.87 0.52 -21.67
N GLU A 67 15.74 0.42 -20.35
CA GLU A 67 16.40 -0.63 -19.60
C GLU A 67 15.69 -1.97 -19.89
N PRO A 68 16.41 -3.03 -20.27
CA PRO A 68 15.80 -4.33 -20.48
C PRO A 68 15.30 -4.91 -19.15
N SER A 69 13.97 -5.03 -19.09
CA SER A 69 13.20 -6.03 -18.34
C SER A 69 13.27 -5.96 -16.81
N VAL A 70 12.21 -5.41 -16.22
CA VAL A 70 11.83 -5.72 -14.83
C VAL A 70 11.68 -7.24 -14.73
N VAL A 71 12.57 -7.89 -13.98
CA VAL A 71 12.41 -9.29 -13.61
C VAL A 71 11.30 -9.34 -12.58
N ILE A 72 10.15 -9.90 -12.97
CA ILE A 72 9.12 -10.32 -12.01
C ILE A 72 9.76 -11.44 -11.20
N VAL A 73 10.05 -11.17 -9.94
CA VAL A 73 10.48 -12.21 -9.00
C VAL A 73 9.28 -13.10 -8.81
N ASP A 74 9.41 -14.35 -9.23
CA ASP A 74 8.36 -15.34 -9.10
C ASP A 74 7.99 -15.50 -7.62
N GLU A 75 6.73 -15.24 -7.29
CA GLU A 75 6.19 -15.51 -5.95
C GLU A 75 5.91 -17.01 -5.81
N GLU A 76 6.89 -17.85 -6.12
CA GLU A 76 6.75 -19.31 -6.07
C GLU A 76 6.47 -19.77 -4.64
N GLY A 77 5.21 -20.10 -4.38
CA GLY A 77 4.76 -20.73 -3.14
C GLY A 77 3.35 -20.30 -2.71
N LYS A 78 2.62 -21.22 -2.07
CA LYS A 78 1.33 -20.91 -1.45
C LYS A 78 1.55 -19.86 -0.35
N SER A 79 0.70 -18.82 -0.32
CA SER A 79 0.84 -17.71 0.63
C SER A 79 0.94 -18.17 2.08
N THR A 80 0.20 -19.22 2.47
CA THR A 80 0.24 -19.81 3.82
C THR A 80 1.63 -20.25 4.25
N ASP A 81 2.40 -20.80 3.32
CA ASP A 81 3.69 -21.45 3.61
C ASP A 81 4.78 -20.39 3.77
N ARG A 82 4.65 -19.28 3.02
CA ARG A 82 5.46 -18.06 3.18
C ARG A 82 5.22 -17.43 4.55
N VAL A 83 3.96 -17.37 5.00
CA VAL A 83 3.63 -16.86 6.34
C VAL A 83 4.24 -17.72 7.43
N GLU A 84 4.13 -19.04 7.32
CA GLU A 84 4.74 -19.95 8.31
C GLU A 84 6.26 -19.79 8.38
N SER A 85 6.90 -19.65 7.22
CA SER A 85 8.34 -19.40 7.13
C SER A 85 8.73 -18.06 7.78
N ALA A 86 7.96 -17.00 7.51
CA ALA A 86 8.19 -15.69 8.13
C ALA A 86 8.03 -15.73 9.66
N LEU A 87 7.11 -16.53 10.20
CA LEU A 87 6.94 -16.67 11.64
C LEU A 87 8.16 -17.26 12.34
N LYS A 88 8.89 -18.16 11.67
CA LYS A 88 10.14 -18.76 12.19
C LYS A 88 11.27 -17.74 12.30
N CYS A 89 11.23 -16.67 11.51
CA CYS A 89 12.21 -15.59 11.51
C CYS A 89 11.92 -14.52 12.58
N LEU A 90 10.74 -14.53 13.22
CA LEU A 90 10.38 -13.54 14.22
C LEU A 90 10.92 -13.92 15.61
N PRO A 91 11.28 -12.91 16.45
CA PRO A 91 11.66 -13.17 17.84
C PRO A 91 10.51 -13.80 18.60
N HIS A 92 10.81 -14.55 19.67
CA HIS A 92 9.80 -15.22 20.49
C HIS A 92 8.67 -14.26 20.89
N TYR A 93 7.43 -14.74 20.83
CA TYR A 93 6.26 -13.96 21.23
C TYR A 93 5.97 -14.21 22.71
N ASP A 94 6.10 -13.18 23.53
CA ASP A 94 5.75 -13.22 24.94
C ASP A 94 4.35 -12.61 25.18
N PRO A 95 3.34 -13.41 25.58
CA PRO A 95 2.01 -12.89 25.92
C PRO A 95 2.03 -11.98 27.16
N ALA A 96 2.96 -12.17 28.11
CA ALA A 96 3.03 -11.37 29.33
C ALA A 96 3.31 -9.89 29.00
N SER A 97 4.18 -9.63 28.02
CA SER A 97 4.40 -8.28 27.46
C SER A 97 3.12 -7.57 26.97
N CYS A 98 2.06 -8.32 26.67
CA CYS A 98 0.79 -7.77 26.18
C CYS A 98 -0.32 -7.66 27.22
N TRP A 99 -0.28 -8.46 28.28
CA TRP A 99 -1.42 -8.66 29.17
C TRP A 99 -1.08 -8.54 30.66
N SER A 100 0.19 -8.33 31.02
CA SER A 100 0.61 -8.10 32.41
C SER A 100 0.28 -6.68 32.87
N GLY A 101 -0.52 -6.57 33.94
CA GLY A 101 -1.02 -5.31 34.48
C GLY A 101 -0.07 -4.58 35.45
N ASP A 102 1.15 -5.08 35.66
CA ASP A 102 2.00 -4.69 36.80
C ASP A 102 2.94 -3.51 36.54
N THR A 103 2.98 -2.96 35.32
CA THR A 103 3.74 -1.75 35.00
C THR A 103 2.92 -0.92 34.04
N LEU A 104 2.76 0.38 34.31
CA LEU A 104 2.03 1.29 33.41
C LEU A 104 2.58 1.09 31.99
N PRO A 105 1.84 0.45 31.07
CA PRO A 105 2.45 0.04 29.82
C PRO A 105 2.76 1.29 29.01
N SER A 106 4.03 1.43 28.59
CA SER A 106 4.39 2.43 27.57
C SER A 106 3.47 2.25 26.37
N PHE A 107 2.98 3.36 25.80
CA PHE A 107 2.12 3.29 24.61
C PHE A 107 2.78 2.46 23.51
N ARG A 108 2.05 1.45 23.02
CA ARG A 108 2.45 0.62 21.89
C ARG A 108 1.24 0.26 21.04
N TYR A 109 1.46 0.10 19.73
CA TYR A 109 0.44 -0.42 18.83
C TYR A 109 0.29 -1.94 18.98
N TRP A 110 -0.93 -2.42 18.75
CA TRP A 110 -1.25 -3.84 18.70
C TRP A 110 -0.59 -4.50 17.48
N LYS A 111 0.05 -5.65 17.69
CA LYS A 111 0.66 -6.44 16.62
C LYS A 111 -0.29 -7.52 16.11
N ILE A 112 -0.06 -8.02 14.90
CA ILE A 112 -0.82 -9.16 14.34
C ILE A 112 -0.80 -10.36 15.28
N ARG A 113 0.35 -10.65 15.92
CA ARG A 113 0.49 -11.75 16.90
C ARG A 113 -0.37 -11.57 18.14
N ASP A 114 -0.61 -10.33 18.56
CA ASP A 114 -1.43 -10.01 19.73
C ASP A 114 -2.89 -10.41 19.47
N PHE A 115 -3.42 -10.02 18.30
CA PHE A 115 -4.75 -10.45 17.84
C PHE A 115 -4.83 -11.96 17.62
N ALA A 116 -3.82 -12.54 16.96
CA ALA A 116 -3.79 -13.95 16.65
C ALA A 116 -3.71 -14.82 17.91
N TYR A 117 -3.06 -14.34 18.97
CA TYR A 117 -3.10 -14.93 20.30
C TYR A 117 -4.48 -14.76 20.93
N ALA A 118 -5.03 -13.54 20.96
CA ALA A 118 -6.31 -13.27 21.60
C ALA A 118 -7.48 -14.09 21.00
N TYR A 119 -7.47 -14.34 19.69
CA TYR A 119 -8.46 -15.20 19.03
C TYR A 119 -8.29 -16.68 19.37
N ARG A 120 -7.05 -17.19 19.39
CA ARG A 120 -6.77 -18.60 19.76
C ARG A 120 -7.07 -18.87 21.23
N SER A 121 -6.76 -17.90 22.09
CA SER A 121 -7.04 -17.94 23.53
C SER A 121 -8.50 -17.63 23.87
N LYS A 122 -9.37 -17.43 22.86
CA LYS A 122 -10.81 -17.12 23.01
C LYS A 122 -11.10 -15.88 23.87
N LEU A 123 -10.13 -14.97 24.02
CA LEU A 123 -10.29 -13.71 24.74
C LEU A 123 -11.19 -12.74 23.98
N VAL A 124 -11.12 -12.78 22.65
CA VAL A 124 -11.93 -11.96 21.73
C VAL A 124 -12.17 -12.75 20.45
N THR A 125 -13.12 -12.32 19.62
CA THR A 125 -13.41 -12.93 18.31
C THR A 125 -13.23 -11.93 17.17
N PRO A 126 -12.89 -12.38 15.95
CA PRO A 126 -12.84 -11.51 14.78
C PRO A 126 -14.12 -10.69 14.58
N SER A 127 -15.29 -11.28 14.81
CA SER A 127 -16.59 -10.58 14.73
C SER A 127 -16.70 -9.44 15.75
N LYS A 128 -16.20 -9.62 16.97
CA LYS A 128 -16.24 -8.55 17.99
C LYS A 128 -15.35 -7.37 17.62
N ILE A 129 -14.14 -7.64 17.09
CA ILE A 129 -13.20 -6.61 16.61
C ILE A 129 -13.79 -5.89 15.39
N ALA A 130 -14.41 -6.63 14.47
CA ALA A 130 -15.07 -6.06 13.31
C ALA A 130 -16.16 -5.06 13.70
N GLU A 131 -17.07 -5.42 14.61
CA GLU A 131 -18.12 -4.49 15.07
C GLU A 131 -17.56 -3.26 15.78
N GLN A 132 -16.52 -3.41 16.60
CA GLN A 132 -15.84 -2.26 17.22
C GLN A 132 -15.23 -1.33 16.17
N THR A 133 -14.69 -1.90 15.10
CA THR A 133 -14.07 -1.15 13.99
C THR A 133 -15.14 -0.42 13.18
N ILE A 134 -16.23 -1.11 12.83
CA ILE A 134 -17.39 -0.52 12.13
C ILE A 134 -17.95 0.64 12.94
N THR A 135 -18.20 0.43 14.24
CA THR A 135 -18.72 1.47 15.13
C THR A 135 -17.81 2.70 15.16
N LEU A 136 -16.49 2.50 15.19
CA LEU A 136 -15.51 3.58 15.18
C LEU A 136 -15.49 4.33 13.83
N VAL A 137 -15.50 3.59 12.71
CA VAL A 137 -15.54 4.18 11.36
C VAL A 137 -16.81 4.98 11.13
N GLU A 138 -17.96 4.47 11.60
CA GLU A 138 -19.24 5.14 11.50
C GLU A 138 -19.32 6.36 12.42
N GLY A 139 -18.89 6.22 13.68
CA GLY A 139 -18.89 7.28 14.69
C GLY A 139 -17.97 8.44 14.32
N CYS A 140 -16.77 8.16 13.83
CA CYS A 140 -15.82 9.18 13.36
C CYS A 140 -16.07 9.65 11.93
N LYS A 141 -17.05 9.05 11.22
CA LYS A 141 -17.36 9.33 9.81
C LYS A 141 -16.13 9.21 8.89
N TYR A 142 -15.24 8.26 9.17
CA TYR A 142 -14.01 8.03 8.42
C TYR A 142 -14.21 7.56 6.98
N HIS A 143 -15.45 7.25 6.60
CA HIS A 143 -15.84 6.90 5.24
C HIS A 143 -16.50 8.08 4.48
N LYS A 144 -16.48 9.29 5.05
CA LYS A 144 -17.17 10.47 4.49
C LYS A 144 -16.23 11.67 4.35
N ALA A 145 -16.54 12.52 3.39
CA ALA A 145 -15.91 13.83 3.22
C ALA A 145 -16.08 14.71 4.49
N PRO A 146 -15.17 15.66 4.76
CA PRO A 146 -14.07 16.12 3.92
C PRO A 146 -12.74 15.37 4.11
N THR A 147 -12.60 14.58 5.17
CA THR A 147 -11.35 13.88 5.53
C THR A 147 -11.60 12.37 5.70
N PRO A 148 -11.95 11.65 4.63
CA PRO A 148 -12.14 10.21 4.70
C PRO A 148 -10.79 9.51 4.89
N LEU A 149 -10.75 8.55 5.83
CA LEU A 149 -9.70 7.54 5.87
C LEU A 149 -9.99 6.42 4.85
N LEU A 150 -11.27 6.15 4.59
CA LEU A 150 -11.75 5.11 3.69
C LEU A 150 -12.61 5.74 2.58
N ILE A 151 -12.26 5.49 1.33
CA ILE A 151 -13.05 5.95 0.17
C ILE A 151 -14.15 4.96 -0.22
N SER A 152 -14.05 3.70 0.23
CA SER A 152 -15.06 2.66 0.13
C SER A 152 -15.17 1.94 1.47
N PHE A 153 -16.39 1.69 1.93
CA PHE A 153 -16.67 1.02 3.20
C PHE A 153 -18.00 0.28 3.12
N ASP A 154 -17.96 -1.05 3.20
CA ASP A 154 -19.13 -1.92 3.30
C ASP A 154 -19.10 -2.68 4.64
N ALA A 155 -19.95 -2.25 5.56
CA ALA A 155 -20.06 -2.86 6.88
C ALA A 155 -20.58 -4.31 6.82
N GLU A 156 -21.46 -4.63 5.87
CA GLU A 156 -22.04 -5.97 5.75
C GLU A 156 -21.01 -6.97 5.22
N ASP A 157 -20.19 -6.57 4.25
CA ASP A 157 -19.10 -7.41 3.79
C ASP A 157 -18.07 -7.67 4.90
N ILE A 158 -17.68 -6.63 5.66
CA ILE A 158 -16.80 -6.78 6.81
C ILE A 158 -17.39 -7.75 7.85
N ARG A 159 -18.70 -7.66 8.15
CA ARG A 159 -19.40 -8.59 9.05
C ARG A 159 -19.40 -10.02 8.54
N LYS A 160 -19.70 -10.21 7.26
CA LYS A 160 -19.70 -11.53 6.60
C LYS A 160 -18.33 -12.18 6.68
N GLN A 161 -17.28 -11.43 6.34
CA GLN A 161 -15.90 -11.89 6.38
C GLN A 161 -15.43 -12.20 7.81
N ALA A 162 -15.77 -11.34 8.77
CA ALA A 162 -15.44 -11.55 10.18
C ALA A 162 -16.17 -12.76 10.77
N THR A 163 -17.43 -13.00 10.38
CA THR A 163 -18.20 -14.18 10.80
C THR A 163 -17.58 -15.47 10.28
N ALA A 164 -17.22 -15.52 8.99
CA ALA A 164 -16.51 -16.66 8.43
C ALA A 164 -15.16 -16.90 9.13
N SER A 165 -14.44 -15.84 9.48
CA SER A 165 -13.20 -15.95 10.25
C SER A 165 -13.43 -16.46 11.67
N THR A 166 -14.43 -15.94 12.37
CA THR A 166 -14.80 -16.39 13.72
C THR A 166 -15.15 -17.87 13.73
N GLN A 167 -15.88 -18.35 12.72
CA GLN A 167 -16.24 -19.76 12.59
C GLN A 167 -15.00 -20.66 12.48
N ARG A 168 -14.02 -20.30 11.65
CA ARG A 168 -12.76 -21.04 11.54
C ARG A 168 -11.96 -21.12 12.85
N PHE A 169 -11.97 -20.04 13.64
CA PHE A 169 -11.33 -20.05 14.97
C PHE A 169 -12.10 -20.90 15.97
N LYS A 170 -13.44 -20.95 15.90
CA LYS A 170 -14.27 -21.85 16.73
C LYS A 170 -14.02 -23.33 16.40
N GLU A 171 -13.86 -23.64 15.12
CA GLU A 171 -13.57 -24.98 14.61
C GLU A 171 -12.12 -25.42 14.85
N GLY A 172 -11.25 -24.52 15.34
CA GLY A 172 -9.84 -24.82 15.62
C GLY A 172 -8.93 -24.82 14.39
N ASN A 173 -9.44 -24.46 13.21
CA ASN A 173 -8.75 -24.51 11.92
C ASN A 173 -8.59 -23.12 11.27
N PRO A 174 -7.80 -22.19 11.86
CA PRO A 174 -7.53 -20.90 11.23
C PRO A 174 -6.63 -21.06 9.99
N LEU A 175 -6.88 -20.27 8.93
CA LEU A 175 -6.15 -20.36 7.66
C LEU A 175 -4.67 -19.93 7.76
N SER A 176 -4.39 -18.90 8.56
CA SER A 176 -3.03 -18.43 8.85
C SER A 176 -3.05 -17.49 10.07
N ILE A 177 -1.91 -16.86 10.40
CA ILE A 177 -1.87 -15.81 11.43
C ILE A 177 -2.59 -14.52 11.02
N PHE A 178 -2.81 -14.33 9.71
CA PHE A 178 -3.49 -13.15 9.20
C PHE A 178 -5.00 -13.29 9.39
N ILE A 179 -5.60 -12.23 9.95
CA ILE A 179 -7.01 -12.20 10.28
C ILE A 179 -7.70 -11.19 9.36
N VAL A 180 -8.76 -11.68 8.73
CA VAL A 180 -9.51 -11.06 7.63
C VAL A 180 -10.00 -9.62 7.87
N PRO A 181 -10.49 -9.18 9.05
CA PRO A 181 -11.08 -7.85 9.16
C PRO A 181 -10.08 -6.71 8.97
N LEU A 182 -8.79 -6.90 9.24
CA LEU A 182 -7.76 -5.87 9.06
C LEU A 182 -7.30 -5.76 7.59
N ILE A 183 -7.48 -6.82 6.79
CA ILE A 183 -7.03 -6.88 5.41
C ILE A 183 -8.03 -6.19 4.48
N CYS A 184 -9.34 -6.25 4.77
CA CYS A 184 -10.38 -5.54 4.02
C CYS A 184 -10.10 -4.03 3.88
N LEU A 185 -9.52 -3.41 4.91
CA LEU A 185 -9.16 -1.99 4.91
C LEU A 185 -8.03 -1.68 3.92
N SER A 186 -7.10 -2.61 3.71
CA SER A 186 -5.97 -2.43 2.78
C SER A 186 -6.31 -2.83 1.34
N PHE A 187 -7.19 -3.81 1.13
CA PHE A 187 -7.53 -4.30 -0.22
C PHE A 187 -8.49 -3.41 -1.00
N CYS A 188 -9.25 -2.52 -0.33
CA CYS A 188 -10.06 -1.51 -1.04
C CYS A 188 -9.21 -0.56 -1.91
N LEU A 189 -7.90 -0.45 -1.69
CA LEU A 189 -6.98 0.29 -2.57
C LEU A 189 -6.59 -0.48 -3.83
N SER A 190 -6.62 -1.81 -3.81
CA SER A 190 -6.22 -2.66 -4.92
C SER A 190 -7.31 -2.74 -6.00
N ASP A 191 -8.58 -2.85 -5.60
CA ASP A 191 -9.70 -3.03 -6.53
C ASP A 191 -10.07 -1.75 -7.31
N ILE A 192 -9.71 -0.56 -6.80
CA ILE A 192 -9.87 0.70 -7.54
C ILE A 192 -8.98 0.77 -8.78
N ASN A 193 -7.82 0.10 -8.77
CA ASN A 193 -6.96 0.03 -9.94
C ASN A 193 -7.43 -1.02 -10.95
N LEU A 194 -8.21 -2.02 -10.55
CA LEU A 194 -8.77 -3.03 -11.45
C LEU A 194 -10.01 -2.52 -12.19
N VAL A 195 -10.92 -1.82 -11.50
CA VAL A 195 -12.16 -1.31 -12.14
C VAL A 195 -11.89 -0.21 -13.17
N LYS A 196 -10.75 0.49 -13.10
CA LYS A 196 -10.40 1.54 -14.07
C LYS A 196 -9.76 1.02 -15.37
N LEU A 197 -9.39 -0.27 -15.41
CA LEU A 197 -8.77 -0.89 -16.58
C LEU A 197 -9.77 -1.62 -17.49
N GLU A 198 -10.99 -1.94 -17.03
CA GLU A 198 -11.99 -2.65 -17.86
C GLU A 198 -12.89 -1.73 -18.72
N HIS A 199 -12.82 -0.40 -18.57
CA HIS A 199 -13.64 0.54 -19.35
C HIS A 199 -12.89 1.34 -20.42
N SER A 200 -11.70 0.89 -20.81
CA SER A 200 -10.97 1.42 -21.97
C SER A 200 -10.51 0.28 -22.88
N GLY A 201 -11.49 -0.39 -23.51
CA GLY A 201 -11.32 -1.33 -24.61
C GLY A 201 -12.43 -1.12 -25.63
#